data_AF-A0A3M1PA98-F1
#
_entry.id   AF-A0A3M1PA98-F1
#
_cell.length_a   1.000
_cell.length_b   1.000
_cell.length_c   1.000
_cell.angle_alpha   90.00
_cell.angle_beta   90.00
_cell.angle_gamma   90.00
#
_symmetry.space_group_name_H-M   'P 1'
#
loop_
_entity.id
_entity.type
_entity.pdbx_description
1 polymer ?
#
loop_
_entity_poly.entity_id
_entity_poly.type
_entity_poly.pdbx_seq_one_letter_code
_entity_poly.pdbx_strand_id
1 'polypeptide(L)'
;MRLGTSSLVVAAFVGPGTVLTCASAGLRYGYALGWVLVFAVASVFILQSLTAGTGILARKGLGEALREVGATPLRRVLVYGLVVLGLWVGCAAFETGNLVGAAAGLELVLGVRGRWLVGSVAVLAALLLLLDLRVIMRVLTALVAVMGGLFVAVLFLVPLDVRALRAGLLVPRVPPGGLVTVIALLGTTVVTYNLFLHASATKGYWKDEVPDRAWRRELLGMAVFLPIGGLISLAILAAGAV
;
A
#
# COMPACT_ATOMS: atom_id res chain seq x y z
N MET A 1 6.75 -18.47 14.89
CA MET A 1 6.99 -17.11 15.43
C MET A 1 5.76 -16.26 15.17
N ARG A 2 5.18 -15.60 16.19
CA ARG A 2 4.13 -14.59 15.98
C ARG A 2 4.81 -13.33 15.41
N LEU A 3 4.89 -13.22 14.10
CA LEU A 3 5.57 -12.11 13.39
C LEU A 3 4.72 -10.83 13.35
N GLY A 4 3.77 -10.68 14.29
CA GLY A 4 2.96 -9.48 14.43
C GLY A 4 1.83 -9.37 13.40
N THR A 5 1.19 -8.21 13.41
CA THR A 5 0.12 -7.84 12.46
C THR A 5 0.66 -7.25 11.16
N SER A 6 1.97 -7.14 11.04
CA SER A 6 2.67 -6.49 9.92
C SER A 6 2.39 -7.19 8.57
N SER A 7 2.07 -8.48 8.58
CA SER A 7 1.65 -9.21 7.37
C SER A 7 0.32 -8.70 6.81
N LEU A 8 -0.61 -8.24 7.66
CA LEU A 8 -1.87 -7.63 7.23
C LEU A 8 -1.63 -6.31 6.51
N VAL A 9 -0.64 -5.55 6.99
CA VAL A 9 -0.23 -4.27 6.41
C VAL A 9 0.38 -4.47 5.03
N VAL A 10 1.20 -5.51 4.85
CA VAL A 10 1.89 -5.79 3.58
C VAL A 10 0.97 -6.39 2.53
N ALA A 11 0.02 -7.23 2.93
CA ALA A 11 -1.03 -7.71 2.03
C ALA A 11 -1.86 -6.57 1.42
N ALA A 12 -1.91 -5.39 2.06
CA ALA A 12 -2.79 -4.30 1.69
C ALA A 12 -2.20 -3.25 0.73
N PHE A 13 -0.91 -3.31 0.34
CA PHE A 13 -0.29 -2.29 -0.51
C PHE A 13 -0.07 -2.69 -1.98
N VAL A 14 -0.19 -3.98 -2.33
CA VAL A 14 -0.01 -4.46 -3.71
C VAL A 14 -1.36 -4.72 -4.36
N GLY A 15 -2.01 -3.65 -4.82
CA GLY A 15 -3.28 -3.71 -5.56
C GLY A 15 -3.11 -3.44 -7.06
N PRO A 16 -4.16 -3.63 -7.87
CA PRO A 16 -4.13 -3.35 -9.31
C PRO A 16 -3.71 -1.90 -9.63
N GLY A 17 -4.08 -0.94 -8.77
CA GLY A 17 -3.65 0.45 -8.91
C GLY A 17 -2.14 0.62 -8.73
N THR A 18 -1.54 -0.08 -7.76
CA THR A 18 -0.09 -0.12 -7.56
C THR A 18 0.61 -0.75 -8.77
N VAL A 19 0.07 -1.85 -9.31
CA VAL A 19 0.62 -2.50 -10.50
C VAL A 19 0.63 -1.57 -11.69
N LEU A 20 -0.50 -0.94 -12.00
CA LEU A 20 -0.63 0.01 -13.10
C LEU A 20 0.34 1.19 -12.93
N THR A 21 0.43 1.74 -11.72
CA THR A 21 1.28 2.90 -11.43
C THR A 21 2.77 2.55 -11.56
N CYS A 22 3.20 1.41 -11.01
CA CYS A 22 4.59 0.96 -11.09
C CYS A 22 4.99 0.62 -12.53
N ALA A 23 4.15 -0.12 -13.26
CA ALA A 23 4.40 -0.47 -14.65
C ALA A 23 4.45 0.78 -15.54
N SER A 24 3.52 1.73 -15.35
CA SER A 24 3.52 3.00 -16.08
C SER A 24 4.75 3.86 -15.76
N ALA A 25 5.22 3.84 -14.50
CA ALA A 25 6.44 4.53 -14.11
C ALA A 25 7.67 3.95 -14.82
N GLY A 26 7.79 2.62 -14.86
CA GLY A 26 8.83 1.91 -15.60
C GLY A 26 8.80 2.24 -17.09
N LEU A 27 7.63 2.14 -17.71
CA LEU A 27 7.44 2.38 -19.14
C LEU A 27 7.82 3.81 -19.56
N ARG A 28 7.50 4.80 -18.73
CA ARG A 28 7.68 6.22 -19.08
C ARG A 28 9.03 6.80 -18.64
N TYR A 29 9.61 6.28 -17.55
CA TYR A 29 10.77 6.88 -16.90
C TYR A 29 11.90 5.88 -16.62
N GLY A 30 11.76 4.62 -17.07
CA GLY A 30 12.68 3.54 -16.74
C GLY A 30 12.84 3.40 -15.23
N TYR A 31 14.08 3.28 -14.78
CA TYR A 31 14.42 3.17 -13.36
C TYR A 31 14.44 4.50 -12.60
N ALA A 32 14.26 5.65 -13.26
CA ALA A 32 14.52 6.97 -12.67
C ALA A 32 13.66 7.28 -11.43
N LEU A 33 12.47 6.68 -11.33
CA LEU A 33 11.57 6.85 -10.18
C LEU A 33 11.66 5.72 -9.14
N GLY A 34 12.63 4.80 -9.26
CA GLY A 34 12.81 3.69 -8.32
C GLY A 34 13.04 4.16 -6.88
N TRP A 35 13.77 5.27 -6.69
CA TRP A 35 14.02 5.88 -5.37
C TRP A 35 12.72 6.27 -4.65
N VAL A 36 11.65 6.57 -5.39
CA VAL A 36 10.35 6.92 -4.82
C VAL A 36 9.76 5.73 -4.08
N LEU A 37 9.91 4.51 -4.61
CA LEU A 37 9.47 3.28 -3.94
C LEU A 37 10.27 3.04 -2.66
N VAL A 38 11.59 3.24 -2.70
CA VAL A 38 12.46 3.12 -1.52
C VAL A 38 12.03 4.12 -0.44
N PHE A 39 11.84 5.38 -0.82
CA PHE A 39 11.37 6.44 0.07
C PHE A 39 9.97 6.15 0.63
N ALA A 40 9.07 5.61 -0.20
CA ALA A 40 7.73 5.26 0.21
C ALA A 40 7.74 4.13 1.24
N VAL A 41 8.50 3.05 1.01
CA VAL A 41 8.64 1.93 1.94
C VAL A 41 9.25 2.39 3.27
N ALA A 42 10.27 3.26 3.24
CA ALA A 42 10.86 3.83 4.44
C ALA A 42 9.85 4.70 5.20
N SER A 43 9.06 5.51 4.48
CA SER A 43 8.01 6.35 5.06
C SER A 43 6.89 5.50 5.68
N VAL A 44 6.46 4.42 5.02
CA VAL A 44 5.51 3.46 5.58
C VAL A 44 6.07 2.81 6.83
N PHE A 45 7.33 2.39 6.84
CA PHE A 45 7.95 1.80 8.03
C PHE A 45 7.90 2.77 9.23
N ILE A 46 8.27 4.04 9.02
CA ILE A 46 8.25 5.05 10.07
C ILE A 46 6.81 5.30 10.54
N LEU A 47 5.89 5.60 9.63
CA LEU A 47 4.50 5.89 9.98
C LEU A 47 3.81 4.70 10.67
N GLN A 48 4.02 3.50 10.15
CA GLN A 48 3.45 2.28 10.72
C GLN A 48 4.09 1.90 12.06
N SER A 49 5.35 2.27 12.28
CA SER A 49 5.95 2.13 13.59
C SER A 49 5.22 3.03 14.60
N LEU A 50 5.02 4.31 14.30
CA LEU A 50 4.33 5.22 15.21
C LEU A 50 2.90 4.74 15.54
N THR A 51 2.17 4.22 14.55
CA THR A 51 0.79 3.72 14.73
C THR A 51 0.74 2.38 15.47
N ALA A 52 1.68 1.48 15.23
CA ALA A 52 1.78 0.26 16.02
C ALA A 52 2.16 0.58 17.48
N GLY A 53 2.97 1.62 17.70
CA GLY A 53 3.33 2.11 19.03
C GLY A 53 2.12 2.60 19.82
N THR A 54 1.19 3.33 19.17
CA THR A 54 -0.06 3.74 19.82
C THR A 54 -0.94 2.54 20.20
N GLY A 55 -1.03 1.53 19.33
CA GLY A 55 -1.78 0.30 19.60
C GLY A 55 -1.19 -0.55 20.73
N ILE A 56 0.13 -0.73 20.75
CA ILE A 56 0.83 -1.63 21.68
C ILE A 56 1.13 -0.95 23.02
N LEU A 57 1.78 0.22 22.99
CA LEU A 57 2.28 0.89 24.19
C LEU A 57 1.18 1.70 24.87
N ALA A 58 0.42 2.48 24.10
CA ALA A 58 -0.67 3.30 24.65
C ALA A 58 -2.01 2.55 24.76
N ARG A 59 -2.09 1.32 24.25
CA ARG A 59 -3.31 0.48 24.21
C ARG A 59 -4.50 1.19 23.58
N LYS A 60 -4.24 2.05 22.59
CA LYS A 60 -5.24 2.90 21.93
C LYS A 60 -5.19 2.74 20.43
N GLY A 61 -6.36 2.72 19.79
CA GLY A 61 -6.46 2.91 18.36
C GLY A 61 -6.11 4.36 17.98
N LEU A 62 -5.67 4.59 16.75
CA LEU A 62 -5.29 5.94 16.29
C LEU A 62 -6.46 6.93 16.39
N GLY A 63 -7.69 6.49 16.08
CA GLY A 63 -8.90 7.30 16.25
C GLY A 63 -9.25 7.61 17.71
N GLU A 64 -8.94 6.71 18.65
CA GLU A 64 -9.11 6.94 20.09
C GLU A 64 -8.10 7.99 20.58
N ALA A 65 -6.83 7.84 20.19
CA ALA A 65 -5.77 8.78 20.54
C ALA A 65 -6.06 10.20 20.01
N LEU A 66 -6.58 10.32 18.78
CA LEU A 66 -6.92 11.62 18.19
C LEU A 66 -8.05 12.36 18.94
N ARG A 67 -8.98 11.64 19.58
CA ARG A 67 -10.03 12.26 20.39
C ARG A 67 -9.47 12.98 21.62
N GLU A 68 -8.30 12.56 22.10
CA GLU A 68 -7.65 13.11 23.29
C GLU A 68 -6.78 14.35 22.98
N VAL A 69 -6.47 14.61 21.72
CA VAL A 69 -5.58 15.72 21.31
C VAL A 69 -6.22 17.11 21.50
N GLY A 70 -7.56 17.20 21.50
CA GLY A 70 -8.29 18.48 21.60
C GLY A 70 -8.60 18.91 23.03
N ALA A 71 -8.02 20.05 23.46
CA ALA A 71 -8.29 20.66 24.77
C ALA A 71 -9.65 21.37 24.86
N THR A 72 -10.19 21.84 23.73
CA THR A 72 -11.51 22.49 23.66
C THR A 72 -12.44 21.70 22.73
N PRO A 73 -13.78 21.73 22.96
CA PRO A 73 -14.76 21.05 22.11
C PRO A 73 -14.63 21.44 20.62
N LEU A 74 -14.40 22.73 20.33
CA LEU A 74 -14.22 23.23 18.97
C LEU A 74 -12.96 22.65 18.29
N ARG A 75 -11.82 22.63 19.00
CA ARG A 75 -10.57 22.05 18.46
C ARG A 75 -10.71 20.55 18.24
N ARG A 76 -11.44 19.85 19.10
CA ARG A 76 -11.72 18.42 18.93
C ARG A 76 -12.55 18.16 17.66
N VAL A 77 -13.60 18.96 17.41
CA VAL A 77 -14.43 18.84 16.20
C VAL A 77 -13.61 19.14 14.94
N LEU A 78 -12.79 20.19 14.94
CA LEU A 78 -11.95 20.55 13.79
C LEU A 78 -10.92 19.47 13.45
N VAL A 79 -10.17 18.97 14.45
CA VAL A 79 -9.18 17.91 14.25
C VAL A 79 -9.86 16.62 13.77
N TYR A 80 -10.97 16.23 14.38
CA TYR A 80 -11.72 15.05 13.97
C TYR A 80 -12.27 15.18 12.55
N GLY A 81 -12.88 16.33 12.22
CA GLY A 81 -13.41 16.60 10.89
C GLY A 81 -12.34 16.55 9.82
N LEU A 82 -11.18 17.15 10.07
CA LEU A 82 -10.05 17.13 9.14
C LEU A 82 -9.52 15.70 8.91
N VAL A 83 -9.42 14.90 9.97
CA VAL A 83 -8.97 13.50 9.87
C VAL A 83 -9.98 12.65 9.12
N VAL A 84 -11.27 12.76 9.43
CA VAL A 84 -12.32 11.99 8.75
C VAL A 84 -12.39 12.36 7.28
N LEU A 85 -12.32 13.66 6.95
CA LEU A 85 -12.28 14.12 5.57
C LEU A 85 -11.04 13.59 4.84
N GLY A 86 -9.86 13.71 5.44
CA GLY A 86 -8.62 13.20 4.87
C GLY A 86 -8.63 11.68 4.66
N LEU A 87 -9.21 10.93 5.61
CA LEU A 87 -9.39 9.49 5.48
C LEU A 87 -10.36 9.15 4.36
N TRP A 88 -11.50 9.85 4.28
CA TRP A 88 -12.50 9.63 3.24
C TRP A 88 -11.94 9.91 1.84
N VAL A 89 -11.30 11.07 1.65
CA VAL A 89 -10.66 11.43 0.38
C VAL A 89 -9.53 10.45 0.04
N GLY A 90 -8.70 10.07 1.01
CA GLY A 90 -7.61 9.13 0.80
C GLY A 90 -8.09 7.73 0.39
N CYS A 91 -9.12 7.21 1.05
CA CYS A 91 -9.73 5.92 0.68
C CYS A 91 -10.38 5.98 -0.70
N ALA A 92 -11.13 7.04 -1.00
CA ALA A 92 -11.76 7.22 -2.30
C ALA A 92 -10.73 7.30 -3.43
N ALA A 93 -9.63 8.04 -3.22
CA ALA A 93 -8.54 8.14 -4.19
C ALA A 93 -7.81 6.80 -4.40
N PHE A 94 -7.51 6.10 -3.31
CA PHE A 94 -6.87 4.78 -3.38
C PHE A 94 -7.75 3.76 -4.12
N GLU A 95 -9.03 3.70 -3.79
CA GLU A 95 -9.97 2.78 -4.42
C GLU A 95 -10.22 3.12 -5.89
N THR A 96 -10.30 4.41 -6.22
CA THR A 96 -10.35 4.86 -7.62
C THR A 96 -9.13 4.34 -8.39
N GLY A 97 -7.93 4.39 -7.79
CA GLY A 97 -6.72 3.81 -8.38
C GLY A 97 -6.84 2.31 -8.63
N ASN A 98 -7.41 1.55 -7.70
CA ASN A 98 -7.64 0.11 -7.86
C ASN A 98 -8.64 -0.21 -8.96
N LEU A 99 -9.76 0.51 -9.03
CA LEU A 99 -10.78 0.34 -10.06
C LEU A 99 -10.23 0.66 -11.45
N VAL A 100 -9.43 1.74 -11.57
CA VAL A 100 -8.77 2.10 -12.83
C VAL A 100 -7.72 1.05 -13.21
N GLY A 101 -6.93 0.55 -12.25
CA GLY A 101 -5.96 -0.52 -12.49
C GLY A 101 -6.60 -1.83 -12.95
N ALA A 102 -7.69 -2.24 -12.30
CA ALA A 102 -8.44 -3.42 -12.67
C ALA A 102 -9.11 -3.28 -14.04
N ALA A 103 -9.69 -2.11 -14.34
CA ALA A 103 -10.26 -1.82 -15.65
C ALA A 103 -9.18 -1.88 -16.75
N ALA A 104 -7.99 -1.30 -16.52
CA ALA A 104 -6.88 -1.38 -17.47
C ALA A 104 -6.43 -2.83 -17.73
N GLY A 105 -6.39 -3.67 -16.69
CA GLY A 105 -6.14 -5.10 -16.86
C GLY A 105 -7.23 -5.80 -17.69
N LEU A 106 -8.49 -5.44 -17.48
CA LEU A 106 -9.62 -5.98 -18.24
C LEU A 106 -9.61 -5.54 -19.71
N GLU A 107 -9.19 -4.30 -19.99
CA GLU A 107 -8.99 -3.81 -21.37
C GLU A 107 -7.99 -4.68 -22.13
N LEU A 108 -6.90 -5.10 -21.47
CA LEU A 108 -5.87 -5.96 -22.07
C LEU A 108 -6.38 -7.37 -22.36
N VAL A 109 -7.22 -7.94 -21.50
CA VAL A 109 -7.76 -9.30 -21.65
C VAL A 109 -8.87 -9.36 -22.70
N LEU A 110 -9.80 -8.39 -22.67
CA LEU A 110 -10.96 -8.38 -23.56
C LEU A 110 -10.68 -7.67 -24.90
N GLY A 111 -9.60 -6.89 -25.00
CA GLY A 111 -9.31 -6.07 -26.18
C GLY A 111 -10.29 -4.91 -26.39
N VAL A 112 -11.16 -4.64 -25.42
CA VAL A 112 -12.17 -3.58 -25.47
C VAL A 112 -11.71 -2.42 -24.61
N ARG A 113 -11.77 -1.19 -25.13
CA ARG A 113 -11.38 0.03 -24.40
C ARG A 113 -12.63 0.81 -24.01
N GLY A 114 -12.67 1.32 -22.78
CA GLY A 114 -13.81 2.14 -22.38
C GLY A 114 -13.86 2.50 -20.90
N ARG A 115 -14.15 3.78 -20.62
CA ARG A 115 -14.33 4.29 -19.25
C ARG A 115 -15.46 3.59 -18.50
N TRP A 116 -16.42 2.99 -19.21
CA TRP A 116 -17.51 2.20 -18.65
C TRP A 116 -17.03 0.91 -17.95
N LEU A 117 -15.82 0.42 -18.28
CA LEU A 117 -15.21 -0.73 -17.59
C LEU A 117 -14.94 -0.43 -16.13
N VAL A 118 -14.56 0.81 -15.78
CA VAL A 118 -14.37 1.23 -14.38
C VAL A 118 -15.68 1.07 -13.60
N GLY A 119 -16.80 1.52 -14.17
CA GLY A 119 -18.13 1.35 -13.57
C GLY A 119 -18.54 -0.11 -13.47
N SER A 120 -18.21 -0.93 -14.48
CA SER A 120 -18.52 -2.36 -14.49
C SER A 120 -17.74 -3.11 -13.40
N VAL A 121 -16.45 -2.80 -13.23
CA VAL A 121 -15.62 -3.35 -12.16
C VAL A 121 -16.17 -2.92 -10.79
N ALA A 122 -16.59 -1.67 -10.65
CA ALA A 122 -17.18 -1.18 -9.40
C ALA A 122 -18.48 -1.93 -9.03
N VAL A 123 -19.37 -2.14 -10.01
CA VAL A 123 -20.60 -2.93 -9.81
C VAL A 123 -20.26 -4.38 -9.48
N LEU A 124 -19.33 -5.01 -10.19
CA LEU A 124 -18.88 -6.36 -9.89
C LEU A 124 -18.31 -6.46 -8.47
N ALA A 125 -17.46 -5.52 -8.07
CA ALA A 125 -16.91 -5.47 -6.71
C ALA A 125 -18.02 -5.34 -5.67
N ALA A 126 -19.02 -4.49 -5.90
CA ALA A 126 -20.18 -4.36 -5.02
C ALA A 126 -21.01 -5.64 -4.91
N LEU A 127 -21.20 -6.37 -6.02
CA LEU A 127 -21.88 -7.67 -6.04
C LEU A 127 -21.07 -8.74 -5.29
N LEU A 128 -19.74 -8.74 -5.46
CA LEU A 128 -18.86 -9.67 -4.75
C LEU A 128 -18.94 -9.46 -3.24
N LEU A 129 -19.14 -8.23 -2.75
CA LEU A 129 -19.33 -7.97 -1.31
C LEU A 129 -20.59 -8.63 -0.71
N LEU A 130 -21.54 -9.09 -1.53
CA LEU A 130 -22.71 -9.84 -1.08
C LEU A 130 -22.40 -11.33 -0.81
N LEU A 131 -21.24 -11.83 -1.26
CA LEU A 131 -20.79 -13.20 -1.05
C LEU A 131 -20.06 -13.36 0.29
N ASP A 132 -19.67 -14.59 0.63
CA ASP A 132 -18.90 -14.87 1.84
C ASP A 132 -17.49 -14.24 1.77
N LEU A 133 -17.30 -13.19 2.57
CA LEU A 133 -16.03 -12.46 2.71
C LEU A 133 -14.83 -13.36 3.02
N ARG A 134 -15.03 -14.48 3.74
CA ARG A 134 -13.93 -15.40 4.08
C ARG A 134 -13.41 -16.11 2.83
N VAL A 135 -14.30 -16.50 1.93
CA VAL A 135 -13.94 -17.14 0.67
C VAL A 135 -13.24 -16.14 -0.24
N ILE A 136 -13.81 -14.93 -0.37
CA ILE A 136 -13.24 -13.85 -1.19
C ILE A 136 -11.82 -13.52 -0.73
N MET A 137 -11.60 -13.33 0.58
CA MET A 137 -10.29 -13.02 1.13
C MET A 137 -9.25 -14.09 0.83
N ARG A 138 -9.61 -15.38 0.87
CA ARG A 138 -8.69 -16.48 0.51
C ARG A 138 -8.33 -16.44 -0.97
N VAL A 139 -9.31 -16.27 -1.84
CA VAL A 139 -9.11 -16.20 -3.30
C VAL A 139 -8.24 -14.99 -3.66
N LEU A 140 -8.55 -13.81 -3.12
CA LEU A 140 -7.76 -12.59 -3.35
C LEU A 140 -6.32 -12.74 -2.84
N THR A 141 -6.13 -13.33 -1.66
CA THR A 141 -4.79 -13.57 -1.11
C THR A 141 -3.97 -14.48 -2.03
N ALA A 142 -4.58 -15.57 -2.53
CA ALA A 142 -3.92 -16.47 -3.47
C ALA A 142 -3.57 -15.76 -4.79
N LEU A 143 -4.48 -14.94 -5.32
CA LEU A 143 -4.26 -14.18 -6.55
C LEU A 143 -3.09 -13.18 -6.41
N VAL A 144 -3.04 -12.43 -5.31
CA VAL A 144 -1.94 -11.50 -5.02
C VAL A 144 -0.62 -12.24 -4.85
N ALA A 145 -0.62 -13.41 -4.19
CA ALA A 145 0.59 -14.22 -4.03
C ALA A 145 1.12 -14.74 -5.37
N VAL A 146 0.23 -15.24 -6.24
CA VAL A 146 0.60 -15.68 -7.61
C VAL A 146 1.13 -14.51 -8.42
N MET A 147 0.44 -13.37 -8.40
CA MET A 147 0.85 -12.17 -9.13
C MET A 147 2.22 -11.66 -8.66
N GLY A 148 2.44 -11.57 -7.35
CA GLY A 148 3.73 -11.18 -6.77
C GLY A 148 4.85 -12.14 -7.17
N GLY A 149 4.57 -13.45 -7.14
CA GLY A 149 5.51 -14.47 -7.60
C GLY A 149 5.87 -14.35 -9.08
N LEU A 150 4.89 -14.07 -9.95
CA LEU A 150 5.13 -13.85 -11.38
C LEU A 150 6.01 -12.63 -11.64
N PHE A 151 5.74 -11.49 -11.02
CA PHE A 151 6.58 -10.29 -11.20
C PHE A 151 7.99 -10.48 -10.69
N VAL A 152 8.17 -11.18 -9.56
CA VAL A 152 9.51 -11.54 -9.08
C VAL A 152 10.20 -12.50 -10.06
N ALA A 153 9.50 -13.47 -10.63
CA ALA A 153 10.08 -14.35 -11.65
C ALA A 153 10.53 -13.56 -12.90
N VAL A 154 9.75 -12.58 -13.34
CA VAL A 154 10.09 -11.71 -14.48
C VAL A 154 11.41 -10.98 -14.26
N LEU A 155 11.72 -10.52 -13.04
CA LEU A 155 13.03 -9.92 -12.73
C LEU A 155 14.23 -10.82 -13.06
N PHE A 156 14.07 -12.15 -12.95
CA PHE A 156 15.15 -13.10 -13.25
C PHE A 156 15.20 -13.52 -14.72
N LEU A 157 14.09 -13.34 -15.45
CA LEU A 157 13.96 -13.72 -16.85
C LEU A 157 14.35 -12.59 -17.82
N VAL A 158 14.28 -11.35 -17.36
CA VAL A 158 14.50 -10.16 -18.19
C VAL A 158 15.90 -9.60 -17.97
N PRO A 159 16.63 -9.16 -19.02
CA PRO A 159 17.95 -8.56 -18.87
C PRO A 159 17.86 -7.20 -18.17
N LEU A 160 18.14 -7.17 -16.88
CA LEU A 160 18.18 -5.95 -16.08
C LEU A 160 19.53 -5.25 -16.19
N ASP A 161 19.53 -3.97 -16.54
CA ASP A 161 20.69 -3.12 -16.32
C ASP A 161 20.80 -2.80 -14.82
N VAL A 162 21.55 -3.65 -14.12
CA VAL A 162 21.80 -3.53 -12.67
C VAL A 162 22.42 -2.17 -12.32
N ARG A 163 23.19 -1.55 -13.23
CA ARG A 163 23.81 -0.25 -13.00
C ARG A 163 22.76 0.86 -13.05
N ALA A 164 21.91 0.84 -14.07
CA ALA A 164 20.81 1.81 -14.20
C ALA A 164 19.78 1.64 -13.07
N LEU A 165 19.44 0.40 -12.69
CA LEU A 165 18.56 0.10 -11.56
C LEU A 165 19.11 0.68 -10.26
N ARG A 166 20.38 0.41 -9.93
CA ARG A 166 21.02 0.96 -8.73
C ARG A 166 21.05 2.50 -8.73
N ALA A 167 21.36 3.11 -9.87
CA ALA A 167 21.33 4.56 -10.01
C ALA A 167 19.91 5.11 -9.77
N GLY A 168 18.90 4.47 -10.34
CA GLY A 168 17.49 4.86 -10.20
C GLY A 168 16.93 4.70 -8.79
N LEU A 169 17.47 3.77 -7.99
CA LEU A 169 17.08 3.55 -6.60
C LEU A 169 17.77 4.49 -5.61
N LEU A 170 19.00 4.90 -5.88
CA LEU A 170 19.83 5.64 -4.94
C LEU A 170 19.94 7.13 -5.24
N VAL A 171 19.73 7.55 -6.49
CA VAL A 171 19.88 8.94 -6.91
C VAL A 171 18.51 9.54 -7.20
N PRO A 172 17.99 10.44 -6.34
CA PRO A 172 16.72 11.10 -6.57
C PRO A 172 16.77 11.94 -7.85
N ARG A 173 16.02 11.52 -8.86
CA ARG A 173 15.81 12.28 -10.11
C ARG A 173 14.33 12.25 -10.45
N VAL A 174 13.80 13.39 -10.87
CA VAL A 174 12.43 13.51 -11.35
C VAL A 174 12.49 14.03 -12.78
N PRO A 175 12.28 13.17 -13.79
CA PRO A 175 12.23 13.60 -15.18
C PRO A 175 11.07 14.58 -15.42
N PRO A 176 11.12 15.39 -16.51
CA PRO A 176 10.03 16.28 -16.89
C PRO A 176 8.67 15.54 -16.93
N GLY A 177 7.66 16.11 -16.27
CA GLY A 177 6.33 15.50 -16.16
C GLY A 177 6.22 14.32 -15.17
N GLY A 178 7.31 13.92 -14.50
CA GLY A 178 7.34 12.80 -13.56
C GLY A 178 6.69 13.06 -12.21
N LEU A 179 6.42 14.32 -11.85
CA LEU A 179 5.91 14.70 -10.52
C LEU A 179 4.58 14.03 -10.18
N VAL A 180 3.66 13.94 -11.15
CA VAL A 180 2.36 13.27 -10.96
C VAL A 180 2.55 11.78 -10.65
N THR A 181 3.50 11.14 -11.34
CA THR A 181 3.85 9.73 -11.11
C THR A 181 4.51 9.53 -9.75
N VAL A 182 5.37 10.46 -9.31
CA VAL A 182 5.94 10.45 -7.95
C VAL A 182 4.82 10.46 -6.91
N ILE A 183 3.87 11.40 -7.04
CA ILE A 183 2.73 11.50 -6.12
C ILE A 183 1.87 10.22 -6.16
N ALA A 184 1.64 9.64 -7.34
CA ALA A 184 0.88 8.41 -7.50
C ALA A 184 1.59 7.20 -6.85
N LEU A 185 2.90 7.04 -7.06
CA LEU A 185 3.71 5.98 -6.43
C LEU A 185 3.68 6.10 -4.89
N LEU A 186 3.76 7.34 -4.37
CA LEU A 186 3.63 7.58 -2.94
C LEU A 186 2.23 7.26 -2.43
N GLY A 187 1.18 7.73 -3.11
CA GLY A 187 -0.20 7.54 -2.68
C GLY A 187 -0.67 6.08 -2.72
N THR A 188 -0.18 5.29 -3.68
CA THR A 188 -0.48 3.85 -3.78
C THR A 188 0.28 3.01 -2.76
N THR A 189 1.37 3.54 -2.20
CA THR A 189 2.20 2.82 -1.20
C THR A 189 1.88 3.26 0.24
N VAL A 190 1.69 4.57 0.48
CA VAL A 190 1.40 5.12 1.81
C VAL A 190 -0.12 5.25 1.99
N VAL A 191 -0.77 4.12 2.26
CA VAL A 191 -2.23 4.07 2.33
C VAL A 191 -2.71 4.48 3.73
N THR A 192 -3.46 5.59 3.79
CA THR A 192 -3.82 6.26 5.05
C THR A 192 -4.71 5.42 5.97
N TYR A 193 -5.66 4.65 5.44
CA TYR A 193 -6.52 3.81 6.28
C TYR A 193 -5.75 2.68 6.99
N ASN A 194 -4.64 2.21 6.39
CA ASN A 194 -3.79 1.20 7.01
C ASN A 194 -3.16 1.70 8.31
N LEU A 195 -2.96 3.00 8.48
CA LEU A 195 -2.47 3.58 9.74
C LEU A 195 -3.46 3.35 10.88
N PHE A 196 -4.76 3.50 10.59
CA PHE A 196 -5.83 3.28 11.57
C PHE A 196 -6.05 1.79 11.84
N LEU A 197 -6.09 0.99 10.77
CA LEU A 197 -6.27 -0.46 10.84
C LEU A 197 -5.14 -1.10 11.67
N HIS A 198 -3.90 -0.69 11.41
CA HIS A 198 -2.73 -1.26 12.07
C HIS A 198 -2.68 -0.93 13.57
N ALA A 199 -3.00 0.31 13.96
CA ALA A 199 -3.10 0.68 15.37
C ALA A 199 -4.18 -0.14 16.11
N SER A 200 -5.34 -0.36 15.49
CA SER A 200 -6.41 -1.18 16.07
C SER A 200 -6.06 -2.67 16.13
N ALA A 201 -5.46 -3.20 15.06
CA ALA A 201 -5.05 -4.60 14.97
C ALA A 201 -3.96 -4.94 15.99
N THR A 202 -2.94 -4.10 16.12
CA THR A 202 -1.85 -4.29 17.08
C THR A 202 -2.34 -4.21 18.54
N LYS A 203 -3.28 -3.31 18.85
CA LYS A 203 -3.95 -3.22 20.16
C LYS A 203 -4.59 -4.56 20.56
N GLY A 204 -5.33 -5.19 19.64
CA GLY A 204 -6.00 -6.47 19.89
C GLY A 204 -5.05 -7.67 19.89
N TYR A 205 -4.11 -7.73 18.95
CA TYR A 205 -3.20 -8.87 18.76
C TYR A 205 -2.19 -9.04 19.90
N TRP A 206 -1.67 -7.93 20.43
CA TRP A 206 -0.64 -7.94 21.48
C TRP A 206 -1.18 -7.69 22.89
N LYS A 207 -2.51 -7.82 23.10
CA LYS A 207 -3.17 -7.48 24.38
C LYS A 207 -2.58 -8.22 25.59
N ASP A 208 -2.17 -9.48 25.42
CA ASP A 208 -1.72 -10.36 26.50
C ASP A 208 -0.19 -10.40 26.66
N GLU A 209 0.56 -9.65 25.85
CA GLU A 209 2.03 -9.63 25.84
C GLU A 209 2.59 -8.37 26.51
N VAL A 210 3.83 -8.47 26.99
CA VAL A 210 4.57 -7.34 27.58
C VAL A 210 4.79 -6.27 26.50
N PRO A 211 4.37 -5.00 26.73
CA PRO A 211 4.36 -3.97 25.70
C PRO A 211 5.70 -3.78 24.97
N ASP A 212 6.82 -3.70 25.70
CA ASP A 212 8.14 -3.48 25.07
C ASP A 212 8.59 -4.65 24.19
N ARG A 213 8.24 -5.88 24.59
CA ARG A 213 8.56 -7.09 23.84
C ARG A 213 7.67 -7.20 22.61
N ALA A 214 6.37 -6.93 22.75
CA ALA A 214 5.42 -6.88 21.66
C ALA A 214 5.82 -5.84 20.61
N TRP A 215 6.21 -4.64 21.06
CA TRP A 215 6.66 -3.55 20.22
C TRP A 215 7.88 -3.95 19.37
N ARG A 216 8.92 -4.52 19.99
CA ARG A 216 10.12 -5.00 19.27
C ARG A 216 9.80 -6.10 18.26
N ARG A 217 8.88 -7.01 18.60
CA ARG A 217 8.45 -8.08 17.68
C ARG A 217 7.67 -7.53 16.49
N GLU A 218 6.82 -6.54 16.70
CA GLU A 218 6.09 -5.87 15.61
C GLU A 218 7.05 -5.10 14.70
N LEU A 219 8.04 -4.39 15.26
CA LEU A 219 9.10 -3.74 14.49
C LEU A 219 9.88 -4.74 13.62
N LEU A 220 10.24 -5.89 14.18
CA LEU A 220 10.91 -6.97 13.42
C LEU A 220 10.01 -7.52 12.31
N GLY A 221 8.72 -7.74 12.59
CA GLY A 221 7.74 -8.15 11.57
C GLY A 221 7.66 -7.15 10.42
N MET A 222 7.52 -5.87 10.74
CA MET A 222 7.50 -4.79 9.74
C MET A 222 8.80 -4.72 8.93
N ALA A 223 9.96 -4.88 9.58
CA ALA A 223 11.26 -4.84 8.92
C ALA A 223 11.45 -6.01 7.94
N VAL A 224 10.76 -7.14 8.14
CA VAL A 224 10.78 -8.28 7.23
C VAL A 224 9.75 -8.11 6.11
N PHE A 225 8.50 -7.79 6.44
CA PHE A 225 7.43 -7.82 5.45
C PHE A 225 7.37 -6.58 4.56
N LEU A 226 7.62 -5.36 5.07
CA LEU A 226 7.50 -4.15 4.27
C LEU A 226 8.48 -4.11 3.08
N PRO A 227 9.74 -4.53 3.23
CA PRO A 227 10.64 -4.65 2.08
C PRO A 227 10.15 -5.63 1.02
N ILE A 228 9.46 -6.71 1.39
CA ILE A 228 8.91 -7.67 0.41
C ILE A 228 7.88 -6.97 -0.49
N GLY A 229 6.97 -6.19 0.10
CA GLY A 229 6.02 -5.39 -0.68
C GLY A 229 6.71 -4.37 -1.59
N GLY A 230 7.74 -3.69 -1.07
CA GLY A 230 8.57 -2.78 -1.86
C GLY A 230 9.29 -3.46 -3.03
N LEU A 231 9.76 -4.69 -2.81
CA LEU A 231 10.47 -5.49 -3.81
C LEU A 231 9.54 -5.97 -4.92
N ILE A 232 8.28 -6.30 -4.59
CA ILE A 232 7.24 -6.60 -5.60
C ILE A 232 6.94 -5.34 -6.43
N SER A 233 6.74 -4.18 -5.80
CA SER A 233 6.53 -2.93 -6.54
C SER A 233 7.72 -2.56 -7.44
N LEU A 234 8.94 -2.79 -6.95
CA LEU A 234 10.15 -2.61 -7.73
C LEU A 234 10.23 -3.60 -8.90
N ALA A 235 9.83 -4.85 -8.69
CA ALA A 235 9.76 -5.87 -9.73
C ALA A 235 8.84 -5.45 -10.87
N ILE A 236 7.66 -4.92 -10.53
CA ILE A 236 6.69 -4.41 -11.51
C ILE A 236 7.25 -3.21 -12.27
N LEU A 237 7.88 -2.26 -11.56
CA LEU A 237 8.50 -1.10 -12.20
C LEU A 237 9.62 -1.52 -13.15
N ALA A 238 10.49 -2.42 -12.72
CA ALA A 238 11.59 -2.92 -13.53
C ALA A 238 11.08 -3.69 -14.76
N ALA A 239 10.03 -4.50 -14.61
CA ALA A 239 9.39 -5.19 -15.72
C ALA A 239 8.78 -4.21 -16.75
N GLY A 240 8.27 -3.06 -16.32
CA GLY A 240 7.79 -2.02 -17.25
C GLY A 240 8.92 -1.21 -17.90
N ALA A 241 10.13 -1.23 -17.35
CA ALA A 241 11.29 -0.49 -17.87
C ALA A 241 12.05 -1.22 -18.99
N VAL A 242 11.70 -2.48 -19.26
CA VAL A 242 12.29 -3.33 -20.30
C VAL A 242 11.24 -3.66 -21.34
#